data_AF-A0A146F7V1-F1
#
_entry.id   AF-A0A146F7V1-F1
#
_cell.length_a   1.000
_cell.length_b   1.000
_cell.length_c   1.000
_cell.angle_alpha   90.00
_cell.angle_beta   90.00
_cell.angle_gamma   90.00
#
_symmetry.space_group_name_H-M   'P 1'
#
loop_
_entity.id
_entity.type
_entity.pdbx_description
1 polymer ?
#
loop_
_entity_poly.entity_id
_entity_poly.type
_entity_poly.pdbx_seq_one_letter_code
_entity_poly.pdbx_strand_id
1 'polypeptide(L)'
;MHYPELDTNSRLEVWRNFLTNVAKSSELAEFTADDFVALSRHPLNGRQIKNIVSCAVSLAREMQKNVTVKDIEDLIDVMVD
;
A
#
# COMPACT_ATOMS: atom_id res chain seq x y z
N MET A 1 16.27 -15.31 -5.54
CA MET A 1 14.83 -15.60 -5.76
C MET A 1 14.19 -14.34 -6.31
N HIS A 2 14.16 -14.18 -7.64
CA HIS A 2 13.44 -13.08 -8.29
C HIS A 2 11.93 -13.36 -8.18
N TYR A 3 11.17 -12.45 -7.60
CA TYR A 3 9.72 -12.51 -7.66
C TYR A 3 9.32 -12.03 -9.06
N PRO A 4 8.43 -12.74 -9.77
CA PRO A 4 7.95 -12.28 -11.06
C PRO A 4 7.29 -10.91 -10.89
N GLU A 5 7.43 -10.05 -11.90
CA GLU A 5 6.67 -8.81 -11.96
C GLU A 5 5.18 -9.18 -11.95
N LEU A 6 4.47 -8.61 -10.98
CA LEU A 6 3.02 -8.76 -10.90
C LEU A 6 2.41 -7.93 -12.02
N ASP A 7 1.46 -8.47 -12.77
CA ASP A 7 0.63 -7.64 -13.65
C ASP A 7 -0.23 -6.67 -12.82
N THR A 8 -0.82 -5.67 -13.48
CA THR A 8 -1.62 -4.63 -12.81
C THR A 8 -2.76 -5.20 -11.98
N ASN A 9 -3.42 -6.27 -12.45
CA ASN A 9 -4.52 -6.92 -11.72
C ASN A 9 -4.02 -7.61 -10.45
N SER A 10 -2.88 -8.29 -10.55
CA SER A 10 -2.22 -8.96 -9.44
C SER A 10 -1.76 -7.95 -8.39
N ARG A 11 -1.20 -6.80 -8.79
CA ARG A 11 -0.85 -5.71 -7.86
C ARG A 11 -2.07 -5.15 -7.15
N LEU A 12 -3.17 -4.97 -7.88
CA LEU A 12 -4.43 -4.49 -7.32
C LEU A 12 -4.99 -5.46 -6.26
N GLU A 13 -4.96 -6.78 -6.51
CA GLU A 13 -5.34 -7.77 -5.50
C GLU A 13 -4.41 -7.77 -4.29
N VAL A 14 -3.10 -7.63 -4.49
CA VAL A 14 -2.12 -7.58 -3.40
C VAL A 14 -2.34 -6.34 -2.52
N TRP A 15 -2.59 -5.17 -3.12
CA TRP A 15 -2.95 -3.94 -2.40
C TRP A 15 -4.22 -4.12 -1.58
N ARG A 16 -5.29 -4.65 -2.19
CA ARG A 16 -6.55 -4.94 -1.48
C ARG A 16 -6.34 -5.89 -0.31
N ASN A 17 -5.59 -6.97 -0.51
CA ASN A 17 -5.36 -7.97 0.54
C ASN A 17 -4.60 -7.39 1.73
N PHE A 18 -3.54 -6.61 1.50
CA PHE A 18 -2.78 -6.01 2.59
C PHE A 18 -3.54 -4.90 3.30
N LEU A 19 -4.16 -3.97 2.57
CA LEU A 19 -4.91 -2.87 3.18
C LEU A 19 -6.18 -3.34 3.87
N THR A 20 -6.90 -4.34 3.34
CA THR A 20 -8.07 -4.91 4.05
C THR A 20 -7.65 -5.57 5.37
N ASN A 21 -6.46 -6.17 5.44
CA ASN A 21 -5.96 -6.76 6.69
C ASN A 21 -5.60 -5.69 7.72
N VAL A 22 -5.04 -4.56 7.29
CA VAL A 22 -4.77 -3.41 8.18
C VAL A 22 -6.08 -2.71 8.59
N ALA A 23 -7.13 -2.76 7.77
CA ALA A 23 -8.39 -2.08 8.08
C ALA A 23 -9.09 -2.74 9.27
N LYS A 24 -8.88 -4.06 9.43
CA LYS A 24 -9.35 -4.82 10.59
C LYS A 24 -8.70 -4.38 11.91
N SER A 25 -7.57 -3.69 11.88
CA SER A 25 -6.91 -3.14 13.08
C SER A 25 -7.22 -1.66 13.35
N SER A 26 -8.23 -1.08 12.69
CA SER A 26 -8.70 0.31 12.86
C SER A 26 -7.72 1.42 12.44
N GLU A 27 -6.66 1.07 11.71
CA GLU A 27 -5.55 1.99 11.38
C GLU A 27 -5.64 2.61 9.98
N LEU A 28 -6.74 2.37 9.25
CA LEU A 28 -6.93 2.88 7.90
C LEU A 28 -8.05 3.91 7.81
N ALA A 29 -7.85 4.91 6.96
CA ALA A 29 -8.93 5.71 6.41
C ALA A 29 -9.73 4.88 5.40
N GLU A 30 -10.86 5.39 4.92
CA GLU A 30 -11.65 4.71 3.90
C GLU A 30 -10.92 4.76 2.55
N PHE A 31 -10.65 3.61 1.93
CA PHE A 31 -10.02 3.50 0.62
C PHE A 31 -11.08 3.21 -0.44
N THR A 32 -11.08 3.99 -1.51
CA THR A 32 -11.99 3.83 -2.64
C THR A 32 -11.46 2.82 -3.66
N ALA A 33 -12.32 2.35 -4.57
CA ALA A 33 -11.90 1.49 -5.67
C ALA A 33 -10.85 2.18 -6.56
N ASP A 34 -10.98 3.50 -6.76
CA ASP A 34 -10.07 4.29 -7.59
C ASP A 34 -8.68 4.43 -6.95
N ASP A 35 -8.60 4.49 -5.61
CA ASP A 35 -7.32 4.47 -4.89
C ASP A 35 -6.53 3.18 -5.16
N PHE A 36 -7.21 2.03 -5.11
CA PHE A 36 -6.57 0.75 -5.44
C PHE A 36 -6.11 0.69 -6.90
N VAL A 37 -6.87 1.29 -7.82
CA VAL A 37 -6.49 1.39 -9.23
C VAL A 37 -5.26 2.28 -9.39
N ALA A 38 -5.20 3.44 -8.73
CA ALA A 38 -4.04 4.32 -8.73
C ALA A 38 -2.78 3.60 -8.23
N LEU A 39 -2.86 2.98 -7.05
CA LEU A 39 -1.75 2.22 -6.43
C LEU A 39 -1.25 1.06 -7.29
N SER A 40 -2.13 0.42 -8.07
CA SER A 40 -1.76 -0.69 -8.97
C SER A 40 -0.96 -0.27 -10.20
N ARG A 41 -0.94 1.02 -10.55
CA ARG A 41 -0.19 1.54 -11.70
C ARG A 41 1.31 1.58 -11.44
N HIS A 42 1.73 1.64 -10.18
CA HIS A 42 3.15 1.59 -9.83
C HIS A 42 3.70 0.18 -10.07
N PRO A 43 4.86 0.03 -10.76
CA PRO A 43 5.46 -1.27 -11.10
C PRO A 43 6.16 -1.90 -9.89
N LEU A 44 5.39 -2.18 -8.83
CA LEU A 44 5.88 -2.72 -7.56
C LEU A 44 5.62 -4.23 -7.47
N ASN A 45 6.59 -4.99 -6.98
CA ASN A 45 6.38 -6.39 -6.64
C ASN A 45 5.72 -6.53 -5.26
N GLY A 46 5.20 -7.73 -4.95
CA GLY A 46 4.47 -7.97 -3.70
C GLY A 46 5.29 -7.73 -2.41
N ARG A 47 6.62 -7.82 -2.47
CA ARG A 47 7.49 -7.48 -1.32
C ARG A 47 7.55 -5.97 -1.11
N GLN A 48 7.71 -5.21 -2.19
CA GLN A 48 7.71 -3.75 -2.12
C GLN A 48 6.37 -3.24 -1.58
N ILE A 49 5.25 -3.75 -2.11
CA ILE A 49 3.91 -3.37 -1.62
C ILE A 49 3.76 -3.66 -0.12
N LYS A 50 4.16 -4.85 0.35
CA LYS A 50 4.10 -5.20 1.77
C LYS A 50 4.96 -4.26 2.64
N ASN A 51 6.16 -3.93 2.19
CA ASN A 51 7.07 -3.04 2.91
C ASN A 51 6.47 -1.64 3.04
N ILE A 52 5.93 -1.09 1.94
CA ILE A 52 5.26 0.21 1.94
C ILE A 52 4.08 0.23 2.91
N VAL A 53 3.19 -0.77 2.85
CA VAL A 53 2.05 -0.86 3.78
C VAL A 53 2.51 -0.92 5.23
N SER A 54 3.57 -1.68 5.51
CA SER A 54 4.10 -1.81 6.88
C SER A 54 4.69 -0.50 7.38
N CYS A 55 5.44 0.22 6.54
CA CYS A 55 5.98 1.55 6.83
C CYS A 55 4.85 2.57 7.07
N ALA A 56 3.85 2.60 6.19
CA ALA A 56 2.70 3.51 6.32
C ALA A 56 1.98 3.31 7.66
N VAL A 57 1.74 2.05 8.05
CA VAL A 57 1.12 1.70 9.33
C VAL A 57 1.98 2.13 10.52
N SER A 58 3.29 1.86 10.49
CA SER A 58 4.20 2.26 11.56
C SER A 58 4.22 3.78 11.75
N LEU A 59 4.30 4.55 10.65
CA LEU A 59 4.28 6.01 10.68
C LEU A 59 2.94 6.54 11.19
N ALA A 60 1.83 5.99 10.71
CA ALA A 60 0.50 6.40 11.13
C ALA A 60 0.27 6.16 12.63
N ARG A 61 0.74 5.02 13.16
CA ARG A 61 0.73 4.72 14.60
C ARG A 61 1.54 5.72 15.41
N GLU A 62 2.76 6.03 14.97
CA GLU A 62 3.64 7.00 15.64
C GLU A 62 3.01 8.41 15.65
N MET A 63 2.38 8.80 14.54
CA MET A 63 1.70 10.09 14.37
C MET A 63 0.29 10.13 14.95
N GLN A 64 -0.21 9.03 15.53
CA GLN A 64 -1.58 8.86 16.02
C GLN A 64 -2.66 9.29 15.01
N LYS A 65 -2.47 8.94 13.73
CA LYS A 65 -3.41 9.20 12.63
C LYS A 65 -3.79 7.93 11.91
N ASN A 66 -4.81 8.00 11.07
CA ASN A 66 -5.15 6.93 10.12
C ASN A 66 -4.22 6.96 8.91
N VAL A 67 -3.91 5.79 8.35
CA VAL A 67 -3.24 5.66 7.06
C VAL A 67 -4.17 6.14 5.96
N THR A 68 -3.71 7.10 5.15
CA THR A 68 -4.42 7.60 3.95
C THR A 68 -3.75 7.12 2.66
N VAL A 69 -4.44 7.21 1.52
CA VAL A 69 -3.82 6.88 0.22
C VAL A 69 -2.60 7.76 -0.05
N LYS A 70 -2.66 9.03 0.35
CA LYS A 70 -1.55 9.98 0.20
C LYS A 70 -0.30 9.54 0.97
N ASP A 71 -0.45 9.02 2.18
CA ASP A 71 0.69 8.52 2.96
C ASP A 71 1.40 7.35 2.25
N ILE A 72 0.65 6.56 1.49
CA ILE A 72 1.18 5.45 0.70
C ILE A 72 1.87 5.97 -0.57
N GLU A 73 1.26 6.92 -1.27
CA GLU A 73 1.86 7.56 -2.46
C GLU A 73 3.18 8.27 -2.10
N ASP A 74 3.19 9.06 -1.03
CA ASP A 74 4.41 9.74 -0.55
C ASP A 74 5.53 8.74 -0.24
N LEU A 75 5.21 7.56 0.31
CA LEU A 75 6.19 6.50 0.56
C LEU A 75 6.67 5.79 -0.71
N ILE A 76 5.81 5.65 -1.71
CA ILE A 76 6.20 5.10 -3.02
C ILE A 76 7.23 6.03 -3.66
N ASP A 77 6.97 7.33 -3.67
CA ASP A 77 7.87 8.33 -4.25
C ASP A 77 9.25 8.30 -3.57
N VAL A 78 9.29 8.25 -2.23
CA VAL A 78 10.55 8.17 -1.46
C VAL A 78 11.33 6.86 -1.68
N MET A 79 10.66 5.76 -2.03
CA MET A 79 11.31 4.45 -2.26
C MET A 79 11.74 4.22 -3.70
N VAL A 80 11.26 5.05 -4.64
CA VAL A 80 11.57 4.94 -6.08
C VAL A 80 12.68 5.92 -6.51
N ASP A 81 12.93 6.97 -5.72
CA ASP A 81 14.15 7.79 -5.76
C ASP A 81 15.39 7.07 -5.19
#